data_AF-A0A8U0U596-F1
#
_entry.id   AF-A0A8U0U596-F1
#
_cell.length_a   1.000
_cell.length_b   1.000
_cell.length_c   1.000
_cell.angle_alpha   90.00
_cell.angle_beta   90.00
_cell.angle_gamma   90.00
#
_symmetry.space_group_name_H-M   'P 1'
#
loop_
_entity.id
_entity.type
_entity.pdbx_description
1 polymer ?
#
loop_
_entity_poly.entity_id
_entity_poly.type
_entity_poly.pdbx_seq_one_letter_code
_entity_poly.pdbx_strand_id
1 'polypeptide(L)'
;MALASSQVGEDSLSHQPDLAIGVHLMDRYTFYLLEFLEDIHPASTANMNDLFKVCPKSQCVSTPGHRTDLFLRDPGNVLITDFFGSVRKVEITMETINLTAPMVHLAVER
;
A
#
# COMPACT_ATOMS: atom_id res chain seq x y z
N MET A 1 1.02 -5.30 8.02
CA MET A 1 0.59 -3.89 8.09
C MET A 1 -0.73 -3.77 7.38
N ALA A 2 -1.63 -2.90 7.84
CA ALA A 2 -2.88 -2.58 7.17
C ALA A 2 -3.15 -1.06 7.21
N LEU A 3 -3.89 -0.58 6.20
CA LEU A 3 -4.34 0.81 6.05
C LEU A 3 -5.85 0.80 5.84
N ALA A 4 -6.54 1.84 6.33
CA ALA A 4 -7.98 2.02 6.19
C ALA A 4 -8.29 3.49 5.87
N SER A 5 -9.32 3.73 5.07
CA SER A 5 -9.74 5.09 4.68
C SER A 5 -10.49 5.85 5.78
N SER A 6 -11.04 5.14 6.77
CA SER A 6 -11.76 5.73 7.91
C SER A 6 -11.59 4.87 9.16
N GLN A 7 -11.86 5.47 10.33
CA GLN A 7 -11.99 4.71 11.58
C GLN A 7 -13.39 4.10 11.71
N VAL A 8 -13.52 3.15 12.64
CA VAL A 8 -14.82 2.59 13.01
C VAL A 8 -15.76 3.71 13.46
N GLY A 9 -16.94 3.76 12.86
CA GLY A 9 -17.94 4.81 13.13
C GLY A 9 -17.82 6.04 12.23
N GLU A 10 -16.88 6.06 11.29
CA GLU A 10 -16.77 7.08 10.25
C GLU A 10 -16.97 6.44 8.86
N ASP A 11 -17.66 7.16 7.97
CA ASP A 11 -17.83 6.75 6.58
C ASP A 11 -16.59 7.12 5.74
N SER A 12 -16.29 6.29 4.75
CA SER A 12 -15.42 6.67 3.64
C SER A 12 -16.22 7.50 2.65
N LEU A 13 -15.64 8.61 2.16
CA LEU A 13 -16.37 9.59 1.37
C LEU A 13 -15.87 9.66 -0.07
N SER A 14 -16.80 9.97 -0.98
CA SER A 14 -16.53 10.12 -2.40
C SER A 14 -15.80 11.42 -2.75
N HIS A 15 -15.16 11.41 -3.91
CA HIS A 15 -14.40 12.49 -4.54
C HIS A 15 -14.80 12.61 -6.03
N GLN A 16 -14.36 13.68 -6.69
CA GLN A 16 -14.52 13.94 -8.13
C GLN A 16 -15.92 13.59 -8.69
N PRO A 17 -16.93 14.42 -8.41
CA PRO A 17 -18.25 14.24 -9.01
C PRO A 17 -18.21 14.53 -10.52
N ASP A 18 -18.76 13.61 -11.32
CA ASP A 18 -19.08 13.85 -12.72
C ASP A 18 -20.56 14.22 -12.84
N LEU A 19 -20.83 15.49 -13.15
CA LEU A 19 -22.20 16.01 -13.26
C LEU A 19 -22.91 15.59 -14.56
N ALA A 20 -22.16 15.23 -15.61
CA ALA A 20 -22.75 14.79 -16.86
C ALA A 20 -23.34 13.38 -16.74
N ILE A 21 -22.68 12.53 -15.93
CA ILE A 21 -23.12 11.15 -15.67
C ILE A 21 -23.94 11.07 -14.36
N GLY A 22 -23.72 11.98 -13.43
CA GLY A 22 -24.40 12.02 -12.12
C GLY A 22 -23.82 11.04 -11.10
N VAL A 23 -22.53 10.70 -11.21
CA VAL A 23 -21.85 9.74 -10.32
C VAL A 23 -20.55 10.32 -9.77
N HIS A 24 -20.07 9.74 -8.68
CA HIS A 24 -18.72 10.00 -8.17
C HIS A 24 -17.74 8.98 -8.75
N LEU A 25 -16.59 9.44 -9.21
CA LEU A 25 -15.63 8.58 -9.90
C LEU A 25 -14.66 7.86 -8.96
N MET A 26 -14.36 8.44 -7.80
CA MET A 26 -13.36 7.92 -6.86
C MET A 26 -13.75 8.20 -5.41
N ASP A 27 -13.10 7.51 -4.48
CA ASP A 27 -13.14 7.82 -3.06
C ASP A 27 -11.98 8.76 -2.68
N ARG A 28 -12.18 9.61 -1.67
CA ARG A 28 -11.18 10.60 -1.22
C ARG A 28 -9.85 9.96 -0.83
N TYR A 29 -9.89 8.93 0.01
CA TYR A 29 -8.67 8.25 0.43
C TYR A 29 -7.91 7.66 -0.76
N THR A 30 -8.64 7.00 -1.67
CA THR A 30 -8.06 6.41 -2.88
C THR A 30 -7.43 7.47 -3.77
N PHE A 31 -8.09 8.62 -3.96
CA PHE A 31 -7.56 9.73 -4.75
C PHE A 31 -6.19 10.20 -4.22
N TYR A 32 -6.09 10.56 -2.94
CA TYR A 32 -4.85 11.06 -2.36
C TYR A 32 -3.77 9.98 -2.22
N LEU A 33 -4.17 8.71 -2.01
CA LEU A 33 -3.24 7.59 -2.03
C LEU A 33 -2.62 7.40 -3.42
N LEU A 34 -3.43 7.47 -4.48
CA LEU A 34 -2.94 7.35 -5.85
C LEU A 34 -2.10 8.55 -6.27
N GLU A 35 -2.52 9.77 -5.93
CA GLU A 35 -1.73 11.00 -6.15
C GLU A 35 -0.34 10.87 -5.51
N PHE A 36 -0.26 10.38 -4.27
CA PHE A 36 1.02 10.11 -3.62
C PHE A 36 1.86 9.06 -4.37
N LEU A 37 1.24 7.97 -4.84
CA LEU A 37 1.94 6.88 -5.52
C LEU A 37 2.41 7.25 -6.93
N GLU A 38 1.75 8.19 -7.61
CA GLU A 38 2.17 8.71 -8.92
C GLU A 38 3.56 9.37 -8.85
N ASP A 39 3.91 10.00 -7.73
CA ASP A 39 5.22 10.60 -7.49
C ASP A 39 6.30 9.58 -7.05
N ILE A 40 5.93 8.32 -6.80
CA ILE A 40 6.87 7.28 -6.37
C ILE A 40 7.57 6.63 -7.56
N HIS A 41 8.84 7.00 -7.72
CA HIS A 41 9.74 6.45 -8.73
C HIS A 41 10.67 5.37 -8.12
N PRO A 42 11.34 4.53 -8.93
CA PRO A 42 12.25 3.49 -8.42
C PRO A 42 13.41 4.01 -7.56
N ALA A 43 13.80 5.28 -7.70
CA ALA A 43 14.82 5.94 -6.89
C ALA A 43 14.27 6.64 -5.63
N SER A 44 12.95 6.55 -5.39
CA SER A 44 12.30 7.19 -4.25
C SER A 44 12.79 6.60 -2.94
N THR A 45 13.03 7.46 -1.96
CA THR A 45 13.38 7.10 -0.59
C THR A 45 12.20 7.23 0.37
N ALA A 46 10.99 7.42 -0.14
CA ALA A 46 9.78 7.49 0.67
C ALA A 46 9.56 6.15 1.40
N ASN A 47 9.22 6.24 2.68
CA ASN A 47 9.06 5.08 3.55
C ASN A 47 7.59 4.86 3.93
N MET A 48 7.29 3.73 4.57
CA MET A 48 5.91 3.38 4.90
C MET A 48 5.24 4.35 5.90
N ASN A 49 5.98 5.14 6.70
CA ASN A 49 5.37 6.19 7.52
C ASN A 49 4.84 7.37 6.70
N ASP A 50 5.40 7.62 5.51
CA ASP A 50 4.90 8.66 4.61
C ASP A 50 3.51 8.26 4.10
N LEU A 51 3.30 6.95 3.88
CA LEU A 51 2.00 6.38 3.49
C LEU A 51 0.90 6.60 4.54
N PHE A 52 1.26 6.75 5.82
CA PHE A 52 0.29 7.03 6.90
C PHE A 52 -0.24 8.46 6.88
N LYS A 53 0.40 9.35 6.12
CA LYS A 53 0.10 10.80 6.09
C LYS A 53 -0.55 11.25 4.79
N VAL A 54 -0.77 10.34 3.83
CA VAL A 54 -1.24 10.67 2.48
C VAL A 54 -2.58 11.38 2.44
N CYS A 55 -3.44 11.14 3.42
CA CYS A 55 -4.75 11.78 3.47
C CYS A 55 -5.04 12.30 4.88
N PRO A 56 -4.64 13.54 5.22
CA PRO A 56 -5.08 14.18 6.46
C PRO A 56 -6.60 14.28 6.54
N LYS A 57 -7.12 14.36 7.76
CA LYS A 57 -8.57 14.46 8.03
C LYS A 57 -9.25 15.62 7.30
N SER A 58 -8.55 16.73 7.07
CA SER A 58 -9.07 17.88 6.31
C SER A 58 -9.36 17.55 4.84
N GLN A 59 -8.62 16.62 4.24
CA GLN A 59 -8.76 16.21 2.84
C GLN A 59 -9.72 15.02 2.70
N CYS A 60 -9.55 14.01 3.56
CA CYS A 60 -10.39 12.81 3.55
C CYS A 60 -11.80 13.03 4.11
N VAL A 61 -11.97 14.00 5.02
CA VAL A 61 -13.22 14.23 5.77
C VAL A 61 -13.63 12.98 6.58
N SER A 62 -12.69 12.06 6.74
CA SER A 62 -12.66 10.89 7.62
C SER A 62 -11.26 10.83 8.25
N THR A 63 -11.05 9.91 9.18
CA THR A 63 -9.76 9.69 9.83
C THR A 63 -9.17 8.38 9.31
N PRO A 64 -8.20 8.41 8.37
CA PRO A 64 -7.55 7.18 7.95
C PRO A 64 -6.83 6.48 9.10
N GLY A 65 -7.00 5.16 9.16
CA GLY A 65 -6.40 4.31 10.17
C GLY A 65 -5.22 3.52 9.60
N HIS A 66 -4.28 3.14 10.46
CA HIS A 66 -3.23 2.19 10.11
C HIS A 66 -2.92 1.27 11.28
N ARG A 67 -2.47 0.05 10.96
CA ARG A 67 -2.12 -0.98 11.93
C ARG A 67 -0.78 -1.60 11.57
N THR A 68 0.13 -1.61 12.55
CA THR A 68 1.51 -2.09 12.43
C THR A 68 1.80 -3.30 13.31
N ASP A 69 0.84 -3.74 14.14
CA ASP A 69 0.95 -4.88 15.06
C ASP A 69 1.39 -6.18 14.38
N LEU A 70 0.95 -6.40 13.14
CA LEU A 70 1.32 -7.57 12.32
C LEU A 70 2.50 -7.30 11.36
N PHE A 71 3.27 -6.22 11.56
CA PHE A 71 4.40 -5.87 10.72
C PHE A 71 5.67 -5.78 11.55
N LEU A 72 6.53 -6.79 11.40
CA LEU A 72 7.71 -6.98 12.27
C LEU A 72 8.83 -5.95 12.05
N ARG A 73 8.82 -5.25 10.91
CA ARG A 73 9.81 -4.20 10.57
C ARG A 73 9.28 -2.84 10.99
N ASP A 74 10.18 -1.94 11.40
CA ASP A 74 9.83 -0.53 11.60
C ASP A 74 9.41 0.10 10.25
N PRO A 75 8.16 0.60 10.11
CA PRO A 75 7.69 1.26 8.89
C PRO A 75 8.58 2.42 8.43
N GLY A 76 9.25 3.12 9.35
CA GLY A 76 10.16 4.22 9.00
C GLY A 76 11.42 3.76 8.25
N ASN A 77 11.78 2.48 8.35
CA ASN A 77 12.94 1.90 7.69
C ASN A 77 12.58 1.06 6.45
N VAL A 78 11.30 0.98 6.09
CA VAL A 78 10.84 0.20 4.94
C VAL A 78 10.42 1.15 3.84
N LEU A 79 11.05 1.03 2.67
CA LEU A 79 10.72 1.85 1.51
C LEU A 79 9.37 1.43 0.92
N ILE A 80 8.62 2.39 0.39
CA ILE A 80 7.38 2.12 -0.34
C ILE A 80 7.66 1.30 -1.60
N THR A 81 8.83 1.50 -2.21
CA THR A 81 9.29 0.76 -3.38
C THR A 81 9.44 -0.74 -3.13
N ASP A 82 9.64 -1.19 -1.89
CA ASP A 82 9.64 -2.61 -1.54
C ASP A 82 8.29 -3.28 -1.84
N PHE A 83 7.20 -2.52 -1.82
CA PHE A 83 5.83 -2.99 -2.07
C PHE A 83 5.33 -2.61 -3.47
N PHE A 84 5.49 -1.35 -3.87
CA PHE A 84 4.85 -0.76 -5.05
C PHE A 84 5.82 -0.40 -6.18
N GLY A 85 7.12 -0.48 -5.94
CA GLY A 85 8.17 -0.05 -6.88
C GLY A 85 9.16 -1.16 -7.25
N SER A 86 8.82 -2.43 -7.02
CA SER A 86 9.73 -3.55 -7.29
C SER A 86 9.91 -3.73 -8.81
N VAL A 87 10.96 -3.12 -9.35
CA VAL A 87 11.50 -3.46 -10.67
C VAL A 87 12.42 -4.66 -10.48
N ARG A 88 11.87 -5.88 -10.58
CA ARG A 88 12.70 -7.09 -10.53
C ARG A 88 13.50 -7.20 -11.82
N LYS A 89 14.82 -7.24 -11.69
CA LYS A 89 15.70 -7.63 -12.80
C LYS A 89 15.53 -9.13 -13.02
N VAL A 90 14.73 -9.50 -14.01
CA VAL A 90 14.50 -10.89 -14.39
C VAL A 90 15.48 -11.25 -15.50
N GLU A 91 16.24 -12.32 -15.32
CA GLU A 91 17.10 -12.89 -16.34
C GLU A 91 16.49 -14.22 -16.79
N ILE A 92 16.24 -14.37 -18.08
CA ILE A 92 15.69 -15.60 -18.66
C ILE A 92 16.86 -16.57 -18.86
N THR A 93 16.78 -17.76 -18.25
CA THR A 93 17.74 -18.83 -18.47
C THR A 93 17.08 -20.04 -19.14
N MET A 94 17.82 -20.69 -20.03
CA MET A 94 17.45 -21.99 -20.61
C MET A 94 18.08 -23.15 -19.82
N GLU A 95 18.91 -22.84 -18.82
CA GLU A 95 19.55 -23.85 -17.98
C GLU A 95 18.60 -24.33 -16.89
N THR A 96 18.60 -25.65 -16.65
CA THR A 96 17.83 -26.25 -15.57
C THR A 96 18.42 -25.89 -14.21
N ILE A 97 17.69 -25.12 -13.41
CA ILE A 97 18.07 -24.80 -12.04
C ILE A 97 17.69 -25.97 -11.13
N ASN A 98 18.68 -26.66 -10.57
CA ASN A 98 18.47 -27.65 -9.52
C ASN A 98 18.25 -26.94 -8.17
N LEU A 99 17.01 -26.91 -7.71
CA LEU A 99 16.66 -26.41 -6.38
C LEU A 99 17.03 -27.48 -5.33
N THR A 100 18.14 -27.31 -4.63
CA THR A 100 18.50 -28.15 -3.47
C THR A 100 17.64 -27.77 -2.26
N ALA A 101 16.93 -28.77 -1.73
CA ALA A 101 15.76 -28.77 -0.82
C ALA A 101 15.98 -28.21 0.63
N PRO A 102 14.98 -28.21 1.55
CA PRO A 102 13.54 -28.45 1.43
C PRO A 102 12.67 -27.26 1.88
N MET A 103 11.39 -27.27 1.52
CA MET A 103 10.37 -26.49 2.23
C MET A 103 10.29 -27.05 3.66
N VAL A 104 10.77 -26.29 4.64
CA VAL A 104 10.47 -26.57 6.06
C VAL A 104 8.95 -26.47 6.20
N HIS A 105 8.29 -27.60 6.33
CA HIS A 105 6.91 -27.66 6.78
C HIS A 105 6.88 -27.00 8.16
N LEU A 106 6.36 -25.78 8.25
CA LEU A 106 5.83 -25.28 9.51
C LEU A 106 4.63 -26.17 9.80
N ALA A 107 4.85 -27.22 10.59
CA ALA A 107 3.77 -27.96 11.21
C ALA A 107 3.01 -26.95 12.07
N VAL A 108 1.77 -26.68 11.67
CA VAL A 108 0.76 -26.11 12.55
C VAL A 108 0.46 -27.21 13.56
N GLU A 109 1.10 -27.17 14.72
CA GLU A 109 0.57 -27.88 15.90
C GLU A 109 -0.78 -27.26 16.25
N ARG A 110 -1.75 -28.14 16.46
CA ARG A 110 -3.13 -27.83 16.85
C ARG A 110 -3.20 -27.35 18.30
#